data_AF-A0A3S0S8T8-F1
#
_entry.id   AF-A0A3S0S8T8-F1
#
_cell.length_a   1.000
_cell.length_b   1.000
_cell.length_c   1.000
_cell.angle_alpha   90.00
_cell.angle_beta   90.00
_cell.angle_gamma   90.00
#
_symmetry.space_group_name_H-M   'P 1'
#
loop_
_entity.id
_entity.type
_entity.pdbx_description
1 polymer ?
#
loop_
_entity_poly.entity_id
_entity_poly.type
_entity_poly.pdbx_seq_one_letter_code
_entity_poly.pdbx_strand_id
1 'polypeptide(L)' 'MDNSNEFAPVYLRHDLMVEIGRLEMAMDHLVERDSVQQEQLRPRLESRMSHLLTELDHLPV' A
#
# COMPACT_ATOMS: atom_id res chain seq x y z
N MET A 1 -29.65 -9.95 15.28
CA MET A 1 -29.02 -8.62 15.19
C MET A 1 -27.62 -8.87 14.64
N ASP A 2 -27.43 -8.54 13.38
CA ASP A 2 -26.18 -8.77 12.65
C ASP A 2 -25.22 -7.66 13.05
N ASN A 3 -24.22 -7.99 13.90
CA ASN A 3 -23.19 -7.04 14.38
C ASN A 3 -22.12 -6.81 13.29
N SER A 4 -22.56 -6.68 12.05
CA SER A 4 -21.68 -6.45 10.91
C SER A 4 -21.47 -4.93 10.77
N ASN A 5 -20.19 -4.54 10.75
CA ASN A 5 -19.67 -3.28 10.18
C ASN A 5 -19.30 -2.10 11.08
N GLU A 6 -19.04 -2.30 12.37
CA GLU A 6 -18.32 -1.28 13.16
C GLU A 6 -16.87 -1.69 13.44
N PHE A 7 -16.22 -2.36 12.48
CA PHE A 7 -14.76 -2.44 12.42
C PHE A 7 -14.23 -1.08 11.99
N ALA A 8 -14.19 -0.22 13.00
CA ALA A 8 -13.88 1.19 12.98
C ALA A 8 -12.72 1.51 12.03
N PRO A 9 -12.76 2.63 11.30
CA PRO A 9 -11.76 3.07 10.31
C PRO A 9 -10.27 2.94 10.72
N VAL A 10 -9.99 2.80 12.01
CA VAL A 10 -8.68 2.45 12.58
C VAL A 10 -8.10 1.15 12.01
N TYR A 11 -8.88 0.08 11.86
CA TYR A 11 -8.38 -1.19 11.30
C TYR A 11 -8.08 -1.06 9.81
N LEU A 12 -8.91 -0.31 9.07
CA LEU A 12 -8.69 -0.01 7.67
C LEU A 12 -7.41 0.83 7.46
N ARG A 13 -7.17 1.82 8.33
CA ARG A 13 -5.95 2.62 8.34
C ARG A 13 -4.72 1.77 8.66
N HIS A 14 -4.82 0.88 9.65
CA HIS A 14 -3.75 -0.06 10.00
C HIS A 14 -3.38 -0.96 8.82
N ASP A 15 -4.37 -1.54 8.15
CA ASP A 15 -4.15 -2.46 7.04
C ASP A 15 -3.51 -1.74 5.84
N LEU A 16 -3.93 -0.50 5.55
CA LEU A 16 -3.27 0.34 4.55
C LEU A 16 -1.82 0.66 4.91
N MET A 17 -1.53 0.99 6.18
CA MET A 17 -0.15 1.21 6.63
C MET A 17 0.72 -0.05 6.49
N VAL A 18 0.17 -1.23 6.79
CA VAL A 18 0.86 -2.52 6.57
C VAL A 18 1.12 -2.75 5.09
N GLU A 19 0.16 -2.44 4.22
CA GLU A 19 0.31 -2.63 2.78
C GLU A 19 1.33 -1.67 2.17
N ILE A 20 1.37 -0.42 2.62
CA ILE A 20 2.40 0.57 2.28
C ILE A 20 3.79 0.02 2.66
N GLY A 21 3.98 -0.44 3.89
CA GLY A 21 5.28 -0.98 4.33
C GLY A 21 5.74 -2.21 3.53
N ARG A 22 4.81 -3.09 3.15
CA ARG A 22 5.13 -4.22 2.24
C ARG A 22 5.55 -3.75 0.85
N LEU A 23 4.92 -2.68 0.37
CA LEU A 23 5.22 -2.10 -0.94
C LEU A 23 6.60 -1.43 -0.93
N GLU A 24 6.97 -0.75 0.15
CA GLU A 24 8.32 -0.20 0.36
C GLU A 24 9.37 -1.32 0.31
N MET A 25 9.17 -2.41 1.08
CA MET A 25 10.07 -3.57 1.03
C MET A 25 10.16 -4.18 -0.38
N ALA A 26 9.05 -4.25 -1.11
CA ALA A 26 9.04 -4.74 -2.48
C ALA A 26 9.81 -3.82 -3.44
N MET A 27 9.75 -2.51 -3.25
CA MET A 27 10.53 -1.53 -4.01
C MET A 27 12.02 -1.62 -3.68
N ASP A 28 12.39 -1.75 -2.41
CA ASP A 28 13.79 -1.95 -1.99
C ASP A 28 14.38 -3.23 -2.61
N HIS A 29 13.63 -4.34 -2.57
CA HIS A 29 14.05 -5.57 -3.24
C HIS A 29 14.09 -5.45 -4.78
N LEU A 30 13.29 -4.57 -5.37
CA LEU A 30 13.33 -4.32 -6.81
C LEU A 30 14.60 -3.57 -7.20
N VAL A 31 15.18 -2.75 -6.32
CA VAL A 31 16.45 -2.05 -6.56
C VAL A 31 17.61 -3.03 -6.79
N GLU A 32 17.54 -4.22 -6.20
CA GLU A 32 18.55 -5.28 -6.34
C GLU A 32 18.38 -6.17 -7.59
N ARG A 33 17.28 -6.01 -8.34
CA ARG A 33 16.96 -6.82 -9.52
C ARG A 33 17.43 -6.19 -10.83
N ASP A 34 17.48 -7.01 -11.89
CA ASP A 34 17.85 -6.59 -13.25
C ASP A 34 17.07 -5.35 -13.72
N SER A 35 17.76 -4.47 -14.45
CA SER A 35 17.25 -3.19 -14.96
C SER A 35 15.96 -3.32 -15.78
N VAL A 36 15.83 -4.39 -16.57
CA VAL A 36 14.63 -4.67 -17.36
C VAL A 36 13.40 -4.97 -16.48
N GLN A 37 13.61 -5.68 -15.37
CA GLN A 37 12.53 -5.99 -14.42
C GLN A 37 12.16 -4.74 -13.60
N GLN A 38 13.15 -3.91 -13.27
CA GLN A 38 12.93 -2.60 -12.67
C GLN A 38 12.04 -1.71 -13.53
N GLU A 39 12.38 -1.51 -14.81
CA GLU A 39 11.62 -0.62 -15.69
C GLU A 39 10.16 -1.04 -15.85
N GLN A 40 9.87 -2.35 -15.77
CA GLN A 40 8.51 -2.86 -15.88
C GLN A 40 7.73 -2.78 -14.55
N LEU A 41 8.37 -3.06 -13.42
CA LEU A 41 7.69 -3.20 -12.12
C LEU A 41 7.66 -1.89 -11.33
N ARG A 42 8.67 -1.03 -11.49
CA ARG A 42 8.78 0.25 -10.78
C ARG A 42 7.58 1.17 -11.00
N PRO A 43 7.11 1.47 -12.23
CA PRO A 43 5.96 2.35 -12.42
C PRO A 43 4.67 1.76 -11.82
N ARG A 44 4.54 0.43 -11.78
CA ARG A 44 3.39 -0.25 -11.15
C ARG A 44 3.41 -0.11 -9.63
N LEU A 45 4.59 -0.28 -9.02
CA LEU A 45 4.76 -0.11 -7.57
C LEU A 45 4.55 1.36 -7.18
N GLU A 46 5.12 2.31 -7.91
CA GLU A 46 4.93 3.74 -7.66
C GLU A 46 3.46 4.16 -7.79
N SER A 47 2.75 3.66 -8.80
CA SER A 47 1.31 3.92 -8.96
C SER A 47 0.50 3.37 -7.78
N ARG A 48 0.82 2.15 -7.31
CA ARG A 48 0.16 1.54 -6.16
C ARG A 48 0.46 2.29 -4.87
N MET A 49 1.69 2.77 -4.70
CA MET A 49 2.09 3.59 -3.55
C MET A 49 1.27 4.88 -3.49
N SER A 50 1.19 5.61 -4.61
CA SER A 50 0.41 6.83 -4.69
C SER A 50 -1.06 6.60 -4.37
N HIS A 51 -1.63 5.47 -4.80
CA HIS A 51 -3.01 5.11 -4.52
C HIS A 51 -3.23 4.86 -3.02
N LEU A 52 -2.39 4.02 -2.40
CA LEU A 52 -2.49 3.69 -0.98
C LEU A 52 -2.30 4.91 -0.08
N LEU A 53 -1.38 5.81 -0.43
CA LEU A 53 -1.19 7.07 0.29
C LEU A 53 -2.40 8.00 0.17
N THR A 54 -3.03 8.06 -0.99
CA THR A 54 -4.25 8.85 -1.22
C THR A 54 -5.43 8.27 -0.43
N GLU A 55 -5.59 6.95 -0.43
CA GLU A 55 -6.60 6.27 0.40
C GLU A 55 -6.37 6.51 1.89
N LEU A 56 -5.12 6.44 2.34
CA LEU A 56 -4.75 6.72 3.73
C LEU A 56 -5.08 8.17 4.14
N ASP A 57 -4.81 9.15 3.27
CA ASP A 57 -5.10 10.56 3.50
C ASP A 57 -6.62 10.86 3.54
N HIS A 58 -7.41 10.08 2.80
CA HIS A 58 -8.87 10.20 2.81
C HIS A 58 -9.53 9.54 4.03
N LEU A 59 -8.79 8.79 4.86
CA LEU A 59 -9.35 8.15 6.05
C LEU A 59 -9.35 9.10 7.26
N PRO A 60 -10.41 9.04 8.10
CA PRO A 60 -10.45 9.79 9.34
C PRO A 60 -9.37 9.29 10.31
N VAL A 61 -8.67 10.25 10.94
CA VAL A 61 -7.54 10.03 11.87
C VAL A 61 -8.00 9.52 13.22
#